data_AF-A0AAD7QY86-F1
#
_entry.id   AF-A0AAD7QY86-F1
#
_cell.length_a   1.000
_cell.length_b   1.000
_cell.length_c   1.000
_cell.angle_alpha   90.00
_cell.angle_beta   90.00
_cell.angle_gamma   90.00
#
_symmetry.space_group_name_H-M   'P 1'
#
loop_
_entity.id
_entity.type
_entity.pdbx_description
1 polymer ?
#
loop_
_entity_poly.entity_id
_entity_poly.type
_entity_poly.pdbx_seq_one_letter_code
_entity_poly.pdbx_strand_id
1 'polypeptide(L)'
;MARGVTDVGTPQSAPNYGDNTMPIAVVGMACRLPGEATDPERLWKILADQRDVWTTTPSDRFNHGLYYHPDPSRNGTVCFSQLVHVFNC
;
A
#
# COMPACT_ATOMS: atom_id res chain seq x y z
N MET A 1 -40.70 -30.24 7.86
CA MET A 1 -39.57 -29.48 8.42
C MET A 1 -39.05 -28.57 7.32
N ALA A 2 -39.48 -27.30 7.33
CA ALA A 2 -39.26 -26.35 6.24
C ALA A 2 -37.85 -25.76 6.29
N ARG A 3 -37.20 -25.67 5.13
CA ARG A 3 -35.88 -25.04 4.93
C ARG A 3 -36.07 -23.53 5.00
N GLY A 4 -35.40 -22.86 5.94
CA GLY A 4 -35.33 -21.40 5.99
C GLY A 4 -34.33 -20.90 4.94
N VAL A 5 -34.84 -20.23 3.92
CA VAL A 5 -34.04 -19.39 3.02
C VAL A 5 -33.77 -18.08 3.77
N THR A 6 -32.50 -17.74 3.97
CA THR A 6 -32.13 -16.41 4.47
C THR A 6 -32.44 -15.40 3.38
N ASP A 7 -33.19 -14.35 3.76
CA ASP A 7 -33.42 -13.15 2.97
C ASP A 7 -32.09 -12.60 2.47
N VAL A 8 -31.85 -12.71 1.15
CA VAL A 8 -30.78 -11.94 0.50
C VAL A 8 -31.27 -10.50 0.56
N GLY A 9 -30.74 -9.75 1.52
CA GLY A 9 -31.10 -8.36 1.76
C GLY A 9 -31.17 -7.59 0.44
N THR A 10 -32.26 -6.85 0.29
CA THR A 10 -32.53 -5.93 -0.81
C THR A 10 -31.26 -5.18 -1.24
N PRO A 11 -30.94 -5.05 -2.55
CA PRO A 11 -29.84 -4.20 -2.96
C PRO A 11 -30.10 -2.80 -2.42
N GLN A 12 -29.28 -2.39 -1.45
CA GLN A 12 -29.37 -1.08 -0.82
C GLN A 12 -29.16 -0.04 -1.92
N SER A 13 -30.20 0.76 -2.19
CA SER A 13 -30.15 1.83 -3.19
C SER A 13 -28.90 2.69 -2.97
N ALA A 14 -28.12 2.87 -4.02
CA ALA A 14 -26.87 3.62 -3.97
C ALA A 14 -27.10 5.02 -3.36
N PRO A 15 -26.14 5.55 -2.58
CA PRO A 15 -26.24 6.90 -2.05
C PRO A 15 -26.44 7.89 -3.21
N ASN A 16 -27.36 8.85 -3.04
CA ASN A 16 -27.52 10.00 -3.93
C ASN A 16 -26.26 10.86 -3.83
N TYR A 17 -25.25 10.47 -4.59
CA TYR A 17 -24.12 11.32 -4.92
C TYR A 17 -24.71 12.43 -5.80
N GLY A 18 -24.69 13.68 -5.34
CA GLY A 18 -25.25 14.82 -6.10
C GLY A 18 -24.73 14.86 -7.53
N ASP A 19 -25.41 15.61 -8.40
CA ASP A 19 -25.37 15.54 -9.88
C ASP A 19 -23.98 15.53 -10.58
N ASN A 20 -22.87 15.67 -9.85
CA ASN A 20 -21.50 15.58 -10.33
C ASN A 20 -20.69 14.39 -9.81
N THR A 21 -21.33 13.32 -9.33
CA THR A 21 -20.59 12.18 -8.79
C THR A 21 -20.97 10.87 -9.46
N MET A 22 -20.03 10.39 -10.25
CA MET A 22 -20.10 9.12 -10.95
C MET A 22 -19.52 8.04 -10.03
N PRO A 23 -20.32 7.07 -9.55
CA PRO A 23 -19.80 5.99 -8.74
C PRO A 23 -18.88 5.11 -9.60
N ILE A 24 -17.59 5.07 -9.24
CA ILE A 24 -16.60 4.20 -9.88
C ILE A 24 -16.35 3.01 -8.97
N ALA A 25 -16.56 1.81 -9.50
CA ALA A 25 -16.25 0.57 -8.80
C ALA A 25 -14.81 0.12 -9.11
N VAL A 26 -14.08 -0.30 -8.07
CA VAL A 26 -12.81 -1.02 -8.23
C VAL A 26 -13.15 -2.51 -8.37
N VAL A 27 -13.02 -3.04 -9.58
CA VAL A 27 -13.36 -4.44 -9.91
C VAL A 27 -12.19 -5.40 -9.75
N GLY A 28 -10.97 -4.88 -9.57
CA GLY A 28 -9.77 -5.68 -9.41
C GLY A 28 -8.55 -4.82 -9.08
N MET A 29 -7.53 -5.46 -8.50
CA MET A 29 -6.27 -4.84 -8.11
C MET A 29 -5.11 -5.84 -8.24
N ALA A 30 -3.92 -5.34 -8.57
CA ALA A 30 -2.68 -6.09 -8.60
C ALA A 30 -1.56 -5.21 -8.05
N CYS A 31 -0.61 -5.79 -7.30
CA CYS A 31 0.46 -5.02 -6.67
C CYS A 31 1.78 -5.79 -6.63
N ARG A 32 2.90 -5.06 -6.61
CA ARG A 32 4.24 -5.57 -6.29
C ARG A 32 4.89 -4.56 -5.38
N LEU A 33 4.78 -4.82 -4.09
CA LEU A 33 5.20 -3.92 -3.02
C LEU A 33 6.27 -4.60 -2.14
N PRO A 34 7.01 -3.82 -1.34
CA PRO A 34 7.95 -4.36 -0.36
C PRO A 34 7.26 -5.32 0.64
N GLY A 35 8.05 -6.17 1.29
CA GLY A 35 7.52 -7.14 2.25
C GLY A 35 6.77 -8.32 1.64
N GLU A 36 7.11 -8.68 0.40
CA GLU A 36 6.52 -9.80 -0.35
C GLU A 36 5.03 -9.62 -0.74
N ALA A 37 4.52 -8.39 -0.71
CA ALA A 37 3.18 -8.03 -1.19
C ALA A 37 3.09 -8.06 -2.74
N THR A 38 3.03 -9.27 -3.29
CA THR A 38 2.88 -9.55 -4.73
C THR A 38 1.43 -9.70 -5.18
N ASP A 39 0.49 -9.61 -4.24
CA ASP A 39 -0.93 -9.82 -4.44
C ASP A 39 -1.72 -9.07 -3.34
N PRO A 40 -3.01 -8.79 -3.59
CA PRO A 40 -3.86 -8.04 -2.66
C PRO A 40 -3.99 -8.67 -1.27
N GLU A 41 -3.98 -9.99 -1.18
CA GLU A 41 -4.15 -10.74 0.06
C GLU A 41 -2.95 -10.54 0.99
N ARG A 42 -1.73 -10.64 0.44
CA ARG A 42 -0.49 -10.36 1.18
C ARG A 42 -0.38 -8.90 1.60
N LEU A 43 -0.77 -7.97 0.72
CA LEU A 43 -0.85 -6.55 1.09
C LEU A 43 -1.79 -6.37 2.29
N TRP A 44 -2.99 -6.95 2.24
CA TRP A 44 -3.96 -6.83 3.32
C TRP A 44 -3.42 -7.40 4.64
N LYS A 45 -2.72 -8.54 4.57
CA LYS A 45 -2.07 -9.13 5.74
C LYS A 45 -1.04 -8.20 6.39
N ILE A 46 -0.19 -7.55 5.60
CA ILE A 46 0.82 -6.60 6.12
C ILE A 46 0.15 -5.42 6.82
N LEU A 47 -0.92 -4.88 6.24
CA LEU A 47 -1.67 -3.76 6.81
C LEU A 47 -2.38 -4.15 8.10
N ALA A 48 -3.07 -5.30 8.10
CA ALA A 48 -3.77 -5.82 9.27
C ALA A 48 -2.81 -6.16 10.42
N ASP A 49 -1.65 -6.74 10.10
CA ASP A 49 -0.60 -7.08 11.07
C ASP A 49 0.28 -5.87 11.45
N GLN A 50 0.02 -4.67 10.88
CA GLN A 50 0.82 -3.44 11.06
C GLN A 50 2.33 -3.65 10.91
N ARG A 51 2.73 -4.49 9.95
CA ARG A 51 4.13 -4.90 9.79
C ARG A 51 4.94 -3.80 9.10
N ASP A 52 6.06 -3.44 9.72
CA ASP A 52 7.10 -2.68 9.04
C ASP A 52 7.86 -3.59 8.07
N VAL A 53 7.79 -3.25 6.79
CA VAL A 53 8.43 -4.00 5.68
C VAL A 53 9.63 -3.25 5.11
N TRP A 54 10.17 -2.33 5.90
CA TRP A 54 11.37 -1.58 5.58
C TRP A 54 12.60 -2.46 5.47
N THR A 55 13.41 -2.20 4.44
CA THR A 55 14.69 -2.86 4.25
C THR A 55 15.75 -1.88 3.78
N THR A 56 17.00 -2.14 4.15
CA THR A 56 18.15 -1.46 3.57
C THR A 56 18.17 -1.65 2.06
N THR A 57 18.63 -0.62 1.35
CA THR A 57 18.84 -0.69 -0.09
C THR A 57 19.74 -1.89 -0.43
N PRO A 58 19.30 -2.82 -1.29
CA PRO A 58 20.14 -3.92 -1.72
C PRO A 58 21.40 -3.38 -2.42
N SER A 59 22.58 -3.89 -2.05
CA SER A 59 23.87 -3.47 -2.64
C SER A 59 23.96 -3.75 -4.15
N ASP A 60 23.15 -4.69 -4.64
CA ASP A 60 22.98 -5.01 -6.06
C ASP A 60 22.27 -3.89 -6.85
N ARG A 61 21.42 -3.07 -6.19
CA ARG A 61 20.74 -1.96 -6.86
C ARG A 61 21.68 -0.78 -7.08
N PHE A 62 22.38 -0.37 -6.03
CA PHE A 62 23.44 0.64 -6.09
C PHE A 62 24.26 0.63 -4.79
N ASN A 63 25.51 1.11 -4.86
CA ASN A 63 26.36 1.24 -3.69
C ASN A 63 26.00 2.51 -2.89
N HIS A 64 25.16 2.34 -1.89
CA HIS A 64 24.70 3.43 -1.01
C HIS A 64 25.83 4.18 -0.29
N GLY A 65 26.91 3.48 0.08
CA GLY A 65 28.05 4.09 0.78
C GLY A 65 28.79 5.16 -0.04
N LEU A 66 28.68 5.14 -1.37
CA LEU A 66 29.27 6.16 -2.24
C LEU A 66 28.44 7.45 -2.29
N TYR A 67 27.14 7.37 -1.96
CA TYR A 67 26.20 8.48 -2.13
C TYR A 67 25.63 8.99 -0.81
N TYR A 68 25.86 8.31 0.31
CA TYR A 68 25.37 8.74 1.62
C TYR A 68 26.22 9.86 2.22
N HIS A 69 25.55 10.93 2.67
CA HIS A 69 26.17 11.95 3.51
C HIS A 69 25.15 12.60 4.44
N PRO A 70 25.43 12.75 5.75
CA PRO A 70 24.44 13.25 6.72
C PRO A 70 24.03 14.71 6.50
N ASP A 71 24.87 15.52 5.86
CA ASP A 71 24.56 16.92 5.54
C ASP A 71 23.61 17.01 4.32
N PRO A 72 22.37 17.50 4.48
CA PRO A 72 21.41 17.63 3.39
C PRO A 72 21.78 18.74 2.39
N SER A 73 22.66 19.68 2.76
CA SER A 73 23.11 20.76 1.90
C SER A 73 24.23 20.35 0.94
N ARG A 74 24.84 19.18 1.16
CA ARG A 74 25.91 18.65 0.31
C ARG A 74 25.33 18.14 -1.01
N ASN A 75 25.78 18.75 -2.09
CA ASN A 75 25.42 18.37 -3.45
C ASN A 75 25.97 16.99 -3.84
N GLY A 76 25.21 16.26 -4.67
CA GLY A 76 25.60 14.95 -5.18
C GLY A 76 25.50 13.79 -4.17
N THR A 77 24.95 14.04 -2.99
CA THR A 77 24.77 13.03 -1.93
C THR A 77 23.33 13.01 -1.42
N VAL A 78 22.91 11.87 -0.88
CA VAL A 78 21.62 11.66 -0.21
C VAL A 78 21.85 11.53 1.29
N CYS A 79 21.02 12.21 2.09
CA CYS A 79 21.12 12.14 3.56
C CYS A 79 20.25 11.05 4.18
N PHE A 80 19.35 10.44 3.40
CA PHE A 80 18.61 9.28 3.84
C PHE A 80 19.50 8.03 3.70
N SER A 81 19.72 7.34 4.82
CA SER A 81 20.48 6.09 4.79
C SER A 81 19.66 4.95 4.15
N GLN A 82 18.35 5.13 4.02
CA GLN A 82 17.41 4.10 3.56
C GLN A 82 16.27 4.77 2.75
N LEU A 83 15.96 4.19 1.57
CA LEU A 83 15.31 4.89 0.44
C LEU A 83 13.77 4.90 0.45
N VAL A 84 13.08 4.38 1.47
CA VAL A 84 11.60 4.18 1.41
C VAL A 84 10.81 5.00 2.44
N HIS A 85 11.28 6.18 2.90
CA HIS A 85 10.64 6.89 4.04
C HIS A 85 9.38 7.65 3.64
N VAL A 86 8.20 7.02 3.74
CA VAL A 86 6.91 7.73 3.77
C VAL A 86 5.92 7.02 4.71
N PHE A 87 5.73 7.66 5.88
CA PHE A 87 4.75 7.48 6.98
C PHE A 87 4.94 6.31 7.95
N ASN A 88 5.53 6.63 9.10
CA ASN A 88 4.99 6.18 10.39
C ASN A 88 4.44 7.42 11.13
N CYS A 89 3.37 7.22 11.91
CA CYS A 89 2.66 8.27 12.64
C CYS A 89 3.54 9.04 13.62
#